data_AF-A0A660QTQ7-F1
#
_entry.id   AF-A0A660QTQ7-F1
#
_cell.length_a   1.000
_cell.length_b   1.000
_cell.length_c   1.000
_cell.angle_alpha   90.00
_cell.angle_beta   90.00
_cell.angle_gamma   90.00
#
_symmetry.space_group_name_H-M   'P 1'
#
loop_
_entity.id
_entity.type
_entity.pdbx_description
1 polymer ?
#
loop_
_entity_poly.entity_id
_entity_poly.type
_entity_poly.pdbx_seq_one_letter_code
_entity_poly.pdbx_strand_id
1 'polypeptide(L)' 'KSLPQGEVPDPVNPPSGCRFHPRCSVASEECSAIEPQLIETEKGHFVACHLHK' A
#
# COMPACT_ATOMS: atom_id res chain seq x y z
N LYS A 1 5.77 -6.95 -17.01
CA LYS A 1 5.46 -8.34 -16.62
C LYS A 1 4.37 -8.22 -15.55
N SER A 2 3.12 -8.54 -15.90
CA SER A 2 1.97 -8.37 -15.00
C SER A 2 2.10 -9.32 -13.80
N LEU A 3 2.14 -8.77 -12.58
CA LEU A 3 2.09 -9.54 -11.34
C LEU A 3 0.74 -10.28 -11.26
N PRO A 4 0.73 -11.60 -11.06
CA PRO A 4 -0.49 -12.34 -10.77
C PRO A 4 -1.13 -11.82 -9.47
N GLN A 5 -2.46 -11.80 -9.42
CA GLN A 5 -3.22 -11.43 -8.23
C GLN A 5 -2.83 -12.36 -7.05
N GLY A 6 -2.09 -11.81 -6.07
CA GLY A 6 -1.79 -12.49 -4.81
C GLY A 6 -0.36 -12.97 -4.62
N GLU A 7 0.52 -12.88 -5.62
CA GLU A 7 1.94 -13.19 -5.42
C GLU A 7 2.64 -12.10 -4.57
N VAL A 8 3.60 -12.51 -3.75
CA VAL A 8 4.44 -11.58 -2.99
C VAL A 8 5.31 -10.84 -4.01
N PRO A 9 5.27 -9.50 -4.07
CA PRO A 9 6.13 -8.75 -4.97
C PRO A 9 7.60 -9.00 -4.62
N ASP A 10 8.47 -8.93 -5.63
CA ASP A 10 9.92 -9.09 -5.45
C ASP A 10 10.42 -8.12 -4.37
N PRO A 11 10.99 -8.61 -3.24
CA PRO A 11 11.46 -7.75 -2.17
C PRO A 11 12.61 -6.83 -2.60
N VAL A 12 13.32 -7.15 -3.69
CA VAL A 12 14.37 -6.31 -4.26
C VAL A 12 13.77 -5.12 -5.03
N ASN A 13 12.59 -5.29 -5.63
CA ASN A 13 11.93 -4.28 -6.45
C ASN A 13 10.48 -4.06 -5.96
N PRO A 14 10.29 -3.40 -4.81
CA PRO A 14 8.96 -3.17 -4.27
C PRO A 14 8.13 -2.27 -5.21
N PRO A 15 6.78 -2.41 -5.19
CA PRO A 15 5.89 -1.50 -5.91
C PRO A 15 6.09 -0.06 -5.42
N SER A 16 5.93 0.92 -6.31
CA SER A 16 5.93 2.34 -5.96
C SER A 16 4.73 2.71 -5.09
N GLY A 17 4.86 3.74 -4.27
CA GLY A 17 3.79 4.19 -3.37
C GLY A 17 3.47 3.18 -2.27
N CYS A 18 2.18 2.88 -2.07
CA CYS A 18 1.72 1.87 -1.12
C CYS A 18 2.10 0.47 -1.59
N ARG A 19 3.07 -0.18 -0.94
CA ARG A 19 3.55 -1.53 -1.31
C ARG A 19 2.45 -2.60 -1.40
N PHE A 20 1.29 -2.37 -0.77
CA PHE A 20 0.14 -3.27 -0.79
C PHE A 20 -0.83 -3.00 -1.96
N HIS A 21 -0.69 -1.89 -2.70
CA HIS A 21 -1.59 -1.51 -3.78
C HIS A 21 -1.83 -2.59 -4.85
N PRO A 22 -0.86 -3.46 -5.24
CA PRO A 22 -1.12 -4.51 -6.23
C PRO A 22 -2.06 -5.62 -5.73
N ARG A 23 -2.28 -5.69 -4.41
CA ARG A 23 -3.07 -6.72 -3.73
C ARG A 23 -4.29 -6.17 -3.00
N CYS A 24 -4.45 -4.86 -2.94
CA CYS A 24 -5.53 -4.18 -2.23
C CYS A 24 -6.79 -4.13 -3.10
N SER A 25 -7.92 -4.64 -2.60
CA SER A 25 -9.21 -4.63 -3.32
C SER A 25 -9.84 -3.24 -3.46
N VAL A 26 -9.35 -2.26 -2.69
CA VAL A 26 -9.84 -0.88 -2.64
C VAL A 26 -8.76 0.13 -3.03
N ALA A 27 -7.70 -0.30 -3.73
CA ALA A 27 -6.65 0.60 -4.18
C ALA A 27 -7.20 1.68 -5.13
N SER A 28 -6.77 2.93 -4.91
CA SER A 28 -6.96 4.05 -5.82
C SER A 28 -5.66 4.32 -6.60
N GLU A 29 -5.71 5.24 -7.57
CA GLU A 29 -4.52 5.67 -8.32
C GLU A 29 -3.45 6.30 -7.41
N GLU A 30 -3.86 6.97 -6.33
CA GLU A 30 -2.94 7.54 -5.33
C GLU A 30 -2.06 6.46 -4.67
N CYS A 31 -2.60 5.24 -4.50
CA CYS A 31 -1.89 4.14 -3.88
C CYS A 31 -0.65 3.67 -4.67
N SER A 32 -0.60 3.84 -5.99
CA SER A 32 0.57 3.46 -6.80
C SER A 32 1.58 4.59 -6.97
N ALA A 33 1.18 5.84 -6.69
CA ALA A 33 1.99 7.03 -6.90
C ALA A 33 2.65 7.57 -5.62
N ILE A 34 1.95 7.50 -4.49
CA ILE A 34 2.35 8.16 -3.24
C ILE A 34 2.44 7.14 -2.10
N GLU A 35 3.54 7.20 -1.34
CA GLU A 35 3.69 6.39 -0.13
C GLU A 35 2.79 6.95 0.99
N PRO A 36 1.87 6.16 1.56
CA PRO A 36 0.97 6.63 2.60
C PRO A 36 1.72 6.98 3.87
N GLN A 37 1.29 8.06 4.53
CA GLN A 37 1.85 8.47 5.81
C GLN A 37 1.45 7.48 6.91
N LEU A 38 2.38 7.20 7.82
CA LEU A 38 2.09 6.43 9.02
C LEU A 38 1.43 7.36 10.05
N ILE A 39 0.14 7.14 10.30
CA ILE A 39 -0.67 7.94 11.22
C ILE A 39 -1.17 7.07 12.38
N GLU A 40 -1.40 7.69 13.53
CA GLU A 40 -2.00 7.03 14.69
C GLU A 40 -3.53 7.18 14.62
N THR A 41 -4.27 6.09 14.42
CA THR A 41 -5.74 6.11 14.32
C THR A 41 -6.39 5.91 15.69
N GLU A 42 -5.73 5.19 16.58
CA GLU A 42 -6.13 4.96 17.97
C GLU A 42 -4.85 4.87 18.82
N LYS A 43 -4.95 5.02 20.15
CA LYS A 43 -3.78 5.02 21.04
C LYS A 43 -2.94 3.74 20.85
N GLY A 44 -1.74 3.89 20.30
CA GLY A 44 -0.81 2.79 19.99
C GLY A 44 -1.12 2.00 18.72
N HIS A 45 -2.11 2.41 17.91
CA HIS A 45 -2.50 1.76 16.66
C HIS A 45 -2.18 2.68 15.49
N PHE A 46 -1.25 2.25 14.64
CA PHE A 46 -0.77 3.01 13.51
C PHE A 46 -1.16 2.37 12.19
N VAL A 47 -1.55 3.21 11.23
CA VAL A 47 -1.97 2.79 9.89
C VAL A 47 -1.24 3.64 8.87
N ALA A 48 -0.76 3.00 7.80
CA ALA A 48 -0.21 3.66 6.62
C ALA A 48 -1.10 3.35 5.41
N CYS A 49 -2.26 4.01 5.34
CA CYS A 49 -3.25 3.79 4.30
C CYS A 49 -3.93 5.11 3.91
N HIS A 50 -4.06 5.39 2.61
CA HIS A 50 -4.69 6.63 2.11
C HIS A 50 -6.18 6.77 2.45
N LEU A 51 -6.83 5.68 2.86
CA LEU A 51 -8.22 5.71 3.32
C LEU A 51 -8.38 6.20 4.77
N HIS A 52 -7.30 6.24 5.54
CA HIS A 52 -7.28 6.75 6.91
C HIS A 52 -6.47 8.05 6.94
N LYS A 53 -7.00 9.07 7.59
CA LYS A 53 -6.37 10.40 7.74
C LYS A 53 -6.50 10.85 9.18
#